data_AF-X1MHS6-F1
#
_entry.id   AF-X1MHS6-F1
#
_cell.length_a   1.000
_cell.length_b   1.000
_cell.length_c   1.000
_cell.angle_alpha   90.00
_cell.angle_beta   90.00
_cell.angle_gamma   90.00
#
_symmetry.space_group_name_H-M   'P 1'
#
loop_
_entity.id
_entity.type
_entity.pdbx_description
1 polymer ?
#
loop_
_entity_poly.entity_id
_entity_poly.type
_entity_poly.pdbx_seq_one_letter_code
_entity_poly.pdbx_strand_id
1 'polypeptide(L)'
;YFYGITVEEALILAVQEEVRKERRTLGYGNEHGVVNEVYRRIYGATKAILLKRFRREKGYPKLRSISLTELKDFTYWLFKCRLKLCDKAKMASDTKKALECLRRQESMFTLPASMLSP
;
A
#
# COMPACT_ATOMS: atom_id res chain seq x y z
N TYR A 1 5.56 -14.34 5.08
CA TYR A 1 4.30 -13.95 4.40
C TYR A 1 3.71 -12.72 5.05
N PHE A 2 3.33 -12.81 6.33
CA PHE A 2 2.66 -11.74 7.08
C PHE A 2 3.44 -10.41 7.11
N TYR A 3 4.70 -10.42 7.55
CA TYR A 3 5.52 -9.20 7.64
C TYR A 3 5.63 -8.43 6.32
N GLY A 4 5.90 -9.13 5.21
CA GLY A 4 6.01 -8.50 3.90
C GLY A 4 4.68 -7.90 3.42
N ILE A 5 3.54 -8.53 3.74
CA ILE A 5 2.22 -7.98 3.43
C ILE A 5 1.95 -6.73 4.27
N THR A 6 2.13 -6.81 5.59
CA THR A 6 1.85 -5.70 6.52
C THR A 6 2.69 -4.46 6.19
N VAL A 7 3.99 -4.65 5.92
CA VAL A 7 4.88 -3.55 5.52
C VAL A 7 4.43 -2.94 4.19
N GLU A 8 4.01 -3.74 3.23
CA GLU A 8 3.55 -3.25 1.93
C GLU A 8 2.23 -2.49 2.03
N GLU A 9 1.27 -3.00 2.80
CA GLU A 9 -0.02 -2.33 3.08
C GLU A 9 0.21 -0.99 3.79
N ALA A 10 1.10 -0.96 4.78
CA ALA A 10 1.47 0.26 5.49
C ALA A 10 2.15 1.28 4.58
N LEU A 11 3.03 0.84 3.68
CA LEU A 11 3.63 1.74 2.69
C LEU A 11 2.58 2.33 1.74
N ILE A 12 1.72 1.49 1.18
CA ILE A 12 0.65 1.90 0.27
C ILE A 12 -0.23 2.95 0.97
N LEU A 13 -0.60 2.71 2.23
CA LEU A 13 -1.37 3.66 3.03
C LEU A 13 -0.62 4.97 3.28
N ALA A 14 0.66 4.92 3.64
CA ALA A 14 1.47 6.11 3.88
C ALA A 14 1.51 7.02 2.64
N VAL A 15 1.76 6.45 1.47
CA VAL A 15 1.78 7.18 0.20
C VAL A 15 0.37 7.64 -0.20
N GLN A 16 -0.67 6.87 0.12
CA GLN A 16 -2.06 7.26 -0.12
C GLN A 16 -2.44 8.52 0.66
N GLU A 17 -2.02 8.63 1.92
CA GLU A 17 -2.26 9.83 2.71
C GLU A 17 -1.48 11.05 2.20
N GLU A 18 -0.27 10.87 1.69
CA GLU A 18 0.49 11.93 0.99
C GLU A 18 -0.28 12.42 -0.25
N VAL A 19 -0.71 11.50 -1.12
CA VAL A 19 -1.48 11.83 -2.34
C VAL A 19 -2.81 12.51 -2.01
N ARG A 20 -3.51 12.07 -0.96
CA ARG A 20 -4.77 12.71 -0.54
C ARG A 20 -4.55 14.13 -0.05
N LYS A 21 -3.50 14.39 0.74
CA LYS A 21 -3.16 15.73 1.21
C LYS A 21 -2.87 16.66 0.04
N GLU A 22 -2.08 16.22 -0.93
CA GLU A 22 -1.77 16.98 -2.15
C GLU A 22 -2.98 17.22 -3.05
N ARG A 23 -3.96 16.31 -3.08
CA ARG A 23 -5.16 16.50 -3.91
C ARG A 23 -6.22 17.36 -3.25
N ARG A 24 -6.32 17.33 -1.91
CA ARG A 24 -7.20 18.24 -1.17
C ARG A 24 -6.83 19.69 -1.42
N THR A 25 -5.54 20.02 -1.53
CA THR A 25 -5.10 21.38 -1.89
C THR A 25 -5.43 21.76 -3.34
N LEU A 26 -5.69 20.78 -4.22
CA LEU A 26 -6.02 20.97 -5.64
C LEU A 26 -7.51 20.80 -5.97
N GLY A 27 -8.37 20.52 -4.98
CA GLY A 27 -9.82 20.34 -5.17
C GLY A 27 -10.26 19.09 -5.95
N TYR A 28 -9.38 18.09 -6.13
CA TYR A 28 -9.66 16.91 -6.96
C TYR A 28 -10.15 15.70 -6.14
N GLY A 29 -11.41 15.27 -6.34
CA GLY A 29 -12.10 14.29 -5.48
C GLY A 29 -12.15 12.81 -5.93
N ASN A 30 -11.40 12.39 -6.97
CA ASN A 30 -11.53 11.01 -7.49
C ASN A 30 -10.59 10.00 -6.80
N GLU A 31 -11.16 9.08 -6.01
CA GLU A 31 -10.47 7.98 -5.32
C GLU A 31 -9.75 6.99 -6.26
N HIS A 32 -10.30 6.68 -7.44
CA HIS A 32 -9.60 5.82 -8.42
C HIS A 32 -8.31 6.47 -8.92
N GLY A 33 -8.33 7.80 -9.04
CA GLY A 33 -7.15 8.57 -9.38
C GLY A 33 -6.09 8.51 -8.28
N VAL A 34 -6.50 8.52 -7.01
CA VAL A 34 -5.61 8.41 -5.84
C VAL A 34 -4.92 7.04 -5.86
N VAL A 35 -5.69 5.96 -5.98
CA VAL A 35 -5.14 4.59 -5.98
C VAL A 35 -4.14 4.40 -7.13
N ASN A 36 -4.46 4.82 -8.36
CA ASN A 36 -3.53 4.69 -9.47
C ASN A 36 -2.25 5.49 -9.27
N GLU A 37 -2.35 6.65 -8.63
CA GLU A 37 -1.20 7.51 -8.36
C GLU A 37 -0.26 6.90 -7.30
N VAL A 38 -0.82 6.34 -6.22
CA VAL A 38 -0.06 5.64 -5.18
C VAL A 38 0.79 4.52 -5.80
N TYR A 39 0.18 3.66 -6.61
CA TYR A 39 0.90 2.54 -7.22
C TYR A 39 1.94 3.03 -8.25
N ARG A 40 1.70 4.14 -8.95
CA ARG A 40 2.70 4.75 -9.83
C ARG A 40 3.91 5.26 -9.05
N ARG A 41 3.71 5.93 -7.91
CA ARG A 41 4.83 6.44 -7.09
C ARG A 41 5.69 5.32 -6.52
N ILE A 42 5.07 4.22 -6.09
CA ILE A 42 5.79 3.11 -5.46
C ILE A 42 6.46 2.21 -6.52
N TYR A 43 5.74 1.85 -7.58
CA TYR A 43 6.16 0.80 -8.52
C TYR A 43 6.34 1.27 -9.98
N GLY A 44 6.09 2.54 -10.29
CA GLY A 44 6.15 3.07 -11.65
C GLY A 44 5.01 2.63 -12.57
N ALA A 45 3.96 1.97 -12.05
CA ALA A 45 2.83 1.49 -12.84
C ALA A 45 1.50 1.53 -12.06
N THR A 46 0.38 1.52 -12.76
CA THR A 46 -0.95 1.51 -12.12
C THR A 46 -1.26 0.15 -11.48
N LYS A 47 -2.18 0.13 -10.50
CA LYS A 47 -2.66 -1.11 -9.85
C LYS A 47 -3.16 -2.14 -10.87
N ALA A 48 -3.89 -1.69 -11.89
CA ALA A 48 -4.42 -2.56 -12.93
C ALA A 48 -3.32 -3.24 -13.77
N ILE A 49 -2.26 -2.50 -14.13
CA ILE A 49 -1.11 -3.06 -14.88
C ILE A 49 -0.38 -4.10 -14.02
N LEU A 50 -0.14 -3.78 -12.76
CA LEU A 50 0.55 -4.67 -11.83
C LEU A 50 -0.25 -5.94 -11.56
N LEU A 51 -1.57 -5.81 -11.34
CA LEU A 51 -2.45 -6.95 -11.14
C LEU A 51 -2.50 -7.87 -12.38
N LYS A 52 -2.53 -7.29 -13.59
CA LYS A 52 -2.44 -8.05 -14.85
C LYS A 52 -1.13 -8.82 -14.96
N ARG A 53 0.00 -8.23 -14.53
CA ARG A 53 1.32 -8.90 -14.50
C ARG A 53 1.33 -10.05 -13.49
N PHE A 54 0.87 -9.80 -12.26
CA PHE A 54 0.75 -10.80 -11.21
C PHE A 54 -0.08 -12.01 -11.66
N ARG A 55 -1.29 -11.79 -12.19
CA ARG A 55 -2.16 -12.87 -12.65
C ARG A 55 -1.53 -13.70 -13.77
N ARG A 56 -0.84 -13.05 -14.69
CA ARG A 56 -0.11 -13.72 -15.78
C ARG A 56 1.04 -14.59 -15.26
N GLU A 57 1.82 -14.09 -14.30
CA GLU A 57 2.95 -14.84 -13.73
C GLU A 57 2.47 -16.03 -12.89
N LYS A 58 1.33 -15.90 -12.20
CA LYS A 58 0.80 -16.91 -11.30
C LYS A 58 -0.23 -17.86 -11.93
N GLY A 59 -0.62 -17.63 -13.17
CA GLY A 59 -1.62 -18.45 -13.86
C GLY A 59 -3.06 -18.24 -13.35
N TYR A 60 -3.35 -17.11 -12.69
CA TYR A 60 -4.72 -16.82 -12.26
C TYR A 60 -5.64 -16.49 -13.44
N PRO A 61 -6.93 -16.89 -13.40
CA PRO A 61 -7.90 -16.46 -14.39
C PRO A 61 -8.07 -14.94 -14.38
N LYS A 62 -8.37 -14.37 -15.56
CA LYS A 62 -8.62 -12.92 -15.71
C LYS A 62 -10.05 -12.59 -15.28
N LEU A 63 -10.32 -12.61 -13.98
CA LEU A 63 -11.63 -12.27 -13.41
C LEU A 63 -11.80 -10.75 -13.25
N ARG A 64 -13.04 -10.25 -13.22
CA ARG A 64 -13.34 -8.83 -12.91
C ARG A 64 -13.19 -8.52 -11.42
N SER A 65 -13.42 -9.50 -10.56
CA SER A 65 -13.23 -9.41 -9.11
C SER A 65 -11.87 -9.97 -8.69
N ILE A 66 -11.47 -9.67 -7.45
CA ILE A 66 -10.29 -10.21 -6.77
C ILE A 66 -10.75 -10.78 -5.43
N SER A 67 -10.37 -12.02 -5.11
CA SER A 67 -10.68 -12.59 -3.80
C SER A 67 -9.76 -12.02 -2.72
N LEU A 68 -10.12 -12.13 -1.44
CA LEU A 68 -9.25 -11.66 -0.35
C LEU A 68 -7.91 -12.38 -0.35
N THR A 69 -7.91 -13.69 -0.63
CA THR A 69 -6.69 -14.50 -0.75
C THR A 69 -5.83 -14.02 -1.91
N GLU A 70 -6.43 -13.84 -3.09
CA GLU A 70 -5.72 -13.32 -4.27
C GLU A 70 -5.15 -11.91 -4.01
N LEU A 71 -5.88 -11.07 -3.28
CA LEU A 71 -5.41 -9.75 -2.88
C LEU A 71 -4.19 -9.84 -1.95
N LYS A 72 -4.20 -10.72 -0.94
CA LYS A 72 -3.03 -10.94 -0.08
C LYS A 72 -1.82 -11.45 -0.86
N ASP A 73 -2.06 -12.37 -1.80
CA ASP A 73 -1.02 -12.92 -2.67
C ASP A 73 -0.44 -11.86 -3.60
N PHE A 74 -1.30 -10.99 -4.14
CA PHE A 74 -0.91 -9.84 -4.93
C PHE A 74 -0.06 -8.86 -4.11
N THR A 75 -0.48 -8.53 -2.88
CA THR A 75 0.30 -7.65 -1.99
C THR A 75 1.66 -8.24 -1.65
N TYR A 76 1.73 -9.54 -1.35
CA TYR A 76 3.01 -10.20 -1.12
C TYR A 76 3.88 -10.26 -2.39
N TRP A 77 3.28 -10.39 -3.57
CA TRP A 77 4.00 -10.29 -4.84
C TRP A 77 4.60 -8.90 -5.05
N LEU A 78 3.88 -7.82 -4.74
CA LEU A 78 4.39 -6.44 -4.82
C LEU A 78 5.62 -6.23 -3.92
N PHE A 79 5.58 -6.74 -2.69
CA PHE A 79 6.73 -6.72 -1.79
C PHE A 79 7.95 -7.41 -2.40
N LYS A 80 7.77 -8.60 -2.99
CA LYS A 80 8.85 -9.30 -3.69
C LYS A 80 9.35 -8.55 -4.92
N CYS A 81 8.48 -7.87 -5.66
CA CYS A 81 8.90 -7.03 -6.78
C CYS A 81 9.79 -5.89 -6.31
N ARG A 82 9.43 -5.22 -5.20
CA ARG A 82 10.25 -4.15 -4.62
C ARG A 82 11.62 -4.63 -4.16
N LEU A 83 11.68 -5.77 -3.48
CA LEU A 83 12.96 -6.39 -3.07
C LEU A 83 13.90 -6.67 -4.26
N LYS A 84 13.35 -6.98 -5.44
CA LYS A 84 14.15 -7.29 -6.64
C LYS A 84 14.55 -6.05 -7.44
N LEU A 85 13.71 -5.02 -7.46
CA LEU A 85 13.80 -3.91 -8.42
C LEU A 85 14.33 -2.61 -7.82
N CYS A 86 14.22 -2.42 -6.50
CA CYS A 86 14.67 -1.19 -5.86
C CYS A 86 16.09 -1.32 -5.32
N ASP A 87 16.85 -0.23 -5.37
CA ASP A 87 18.11 -0.14 -4.67
C ASP A 87 17.91 -0.21 -3.14
N LYS A 88 19.00 -0.48 -2.42
CA LYS A 88 19.00 -0.63 -0.96
C LYS A 88 18.52 0.65 -0.25
N ALA A 89 18.82 1.82 -0.79
CA ALA A 89 18.48 3.10 -0.15
C ALA A 89 16.97 3.36 -0.23
N LYS A 90 16.36 3.15 -1.41
CA LYS A 90 14.91 3.24 -1.61
C LYS A 90 14.18 2.20 -0.76
N MET A 91 14.68 0.96 -0.68
CA MET A 91 14.11 -0.06 0.20
C MET A 91 14.11 0.36 1.66
N ALA A 92 15.23 0.88 2.16
CA ALA A 92 15.32 1.34 3.54
C ALA A 92 14.37 2.53 3.81
N SER A 93 14.34 3.51 2.91
CA SER A 93 13.48 4.70 3.02
C SER A 93 11.99 4.34 3.06
N ASP A 94 11.54 3.52 2.12
CA ASP A 94 10.15 3.07 2.06
C ASP A 94 9.79 2.21 3.28
N THR A 95 10.71 1.34 3.74
CA THR A 95 10.48 0.51 4.94
C THR A 95 10.34 1.39 6.18
N LYS A 96 11.19 2.42 6.32
CA LYS A 96 11.07 3.41 7.38
C LYS A 96 9.72 4.12 7.33
N LYS A 97 9.29 4.56 6.14
CA LYS A 97 7.97 5.20 5.94
C LYS A 97 6.81 4.27 6.36
N ALA A 98 6.88 3.00 5.99
CA ALA A 98 5.87 2.00 6.37
C ALA A 98 5.80 1.81 7.89
N LEU A 99 6.95 1.65 8.56
CA LEU A 99 7.02 1.48 10.02
C LEU A 99 6.50 2.71 10.77
N GLU A 100 6.83 3.92 10.31
CA GLU A 100 6.28 5.15 10.86
C GLU A 100 4.76 5.23 10.69
N CYS A 101 4.23 4.73 9.57
CA CYS A 101 2.78 4.65 9.36
C CYS A 101 2.11 3.69 10.34
N LEU A 102 2.68 2.49 10.55
CA LEU A 102 2.17 1.52 11.52
C LEU A 102 2.15 2.10 12.94
N ARG A 103 3.26 2.73 13.37
CA ARG A 103 3.34 3.38 14.68
C ARG A 103 2.25 4.43 14.90
N ARG A 104 1.93 5.22 13.86
CA ARG A 104 0.84 6.21 13.93
C ARG A 104 -0.53 5.54 14.09
N GLN A 105 -0.77 4.43 13.40
CA GLN A 105 -2.03 3.69 13.54
C GLN A 105 -2.16 3.03 14.92
N GLU A 106 -1.08 2.46 15.44
CA GLU A 106 -1.05 1.88 16.79
C GLU A 106 -1.35 2.94 17.86
N SER A 107 -0.76 4.15 17.74
CA SER A 107 -1.06 5.27 18.64
C SER A 107 -2.51 5.77 18.57
N MET A 108 -3.18 5.56 17.44
CA MET A 108 -4.58 5.95 17.25
C MET A 108 -5.54 4.92 17.89
N PHE A 109 -5.15 3.64 17.94
CA PHE A 109 -5.90 2.58 18.62
C PHE A 109 -5.65 2.54 20.14
N THR A 110 -4.52 3.08 20.61
CA THR A 110 -4.22 3.23 22.04
C THR A 110 -4.65 4.61 22.53
N LEU A 111 -5.96 4.87 22.52
CA LEU A 111 -6.50 6.00 23.27
C LEU A 111 -6.19 5.78 24.77
N PRO A 112 -5.69 6.79 25.51
CA PRO A 112 -5.41 6.64 26.93
C PRO A 112 -6.72 6.37 27.68
N ALA A 113 -6.69 5.42 28.61
CA ALA A 113 -7.82 5.06 29.49
C ALA A 113 -8.39 6.28 30.26
N SER A 114 -7.67 7.40 30.31
CA SER A 114 -8.13 8.67 30.87
C SER A 114 -9.28 9.35 30.11
N MET A 115 -9.67 8.86 28.93
CA MET A 115 -10.90 9.30 28.24
C MET A 115 -12.09 8.35 28.43
N LEU A 116 -11.91 7.28 29.22
CA LEU A 116 -12.95 6.35 29.66
C LEU A 116 -13.08 6.47 31.17
N SER A 117 -13.74 7.53 31.63
CA SER A 117 -14.35 7.58 32.96
C SER A 117 -15.67 8.35 32.85
N PRO A 118 -16.69 7.92 33.62
CA PRO A 118 -18.10 8.05 33.27
C PRO A 118 -18.66 9.47 33.35
#